data_AF-A0A4P5W7B2-F1
#
_entry.id   AF-A0A4P5W7B2-F1
#
_cell.length_a   1.000
_cell.length_b   1.000
_cell.length_c   1.000
_cell.angle_alpha   90.00
_cell.angle_beta   90.00
_cell.angle_gamma   90.00
#
_symmetry.space_group_name_H-M   'P 1'
#
loop_
_entity.id
_entity.type
_entity.pdbx_description
1 polymer ?
#
loop_
_entity_poly.entity_id
_entity_poly.type
_entity_poly.pdbx_seq_one_letter_code
_entity_poly.pdbx_strand_id
1 'polypeptide(L)' 'MLSACPHLVTMLERGDLPFRRVGTHRRVRLADVLALKRREEEARRAALSVLTGLSDELGLYD' A
#
# COMPACT_ATOMS: atom_id res chain seq x y z
N MET A 1 15.58 15.36 8.95
CA MET A 1 15.88 13.92 9.08
C MET A 1 14.57 13.18 9.24
N LEU A 2 14.03 12.55 8.18
CA LEU A 2 12.87 11.67 8.34
C LEU A 2 13.37 10.32 8.86
N SER A 3 13.09 10.06 10.15
CA SER A 3 13.13 8.72 10.73
C SER A 3 12.24 7.80 9.87
N ALA A 4 12.80 6.68 9.39
CA ALA A 4 12.05 5.78 8.52
C ALA A 4 10.89 5.17 9.30
N CYS A 5 9.68 5.26 8.75
CA CYS A 5 8.53 4.53 9.28
C CYS A 5 8.87 3.02 9.28
N PRO A 6 8.77 2.31 10.43
CA PRO A 6 9.19 0.91 10.53
C PRO A 6 8.56 0.02 9.46
N HIS A 7 7.30 0.29 9.15
CA HIS A 7 6.55 -0.43 8.13
C HIS A 7 7.20 -0.37 6.75
N LEU A 8 7.66 0.82 6.32
CA LEU A 8 8.30 0.99 5.03
C LEU A 8 9.63 0.22 4.96
N VAL A 9 10.42 0.23 6.03
CA VAL A 9 11.70 -0.52 6.06
C VAL A 9 11.44 -2.01 5.90
N THR A 10 10.47 -2.57 6.61
CA THR A 10 10.10 -3.98 6.49
C THR A 10 9.64 -4.34 5.08
N MET A 11 8.82 -3.50 4.44
CA MET A 11 8.40 -3.72 3.04
C MET A 11 9.59 -3.74 2.08
N LEU A 12 10.52 -2.79 2.24
CA LEU A 12 11.73 -2.76 1.41
C LEU A 12 12.59 -4.00 1.62
N GLU A 13 12.77 -4.44 2.85
CA GLU A 13 13.58 -5.62 3.17
C GLU A 13 12.95 -6.94 2.71
N ARG A 14 11.61 -7.00 2.62
CA ARG A 14 10.88 -8.14 2.04
C ARG A 14 10.91 -8.17 0.51
N GLY A 15 11.38 -7.11 -0.13
CA GLY A 15 11.45 -6.99 -1.58
C GLY A 15 10.16 -6.48 -2.23
N ASP A 16 9.22 -5.94 -1.43
CA ASP A 16 7.94 -5.44 -1.92
C ASP A 16 8.12 -4.19 -2.81
N LEU A 17 9.26 -3.49 -2.69
CA LEU A 17 9.60 -2.34 -3.52
C LEU A 17 11.11 -2.24 -3.77
N PRO A 18 11.55 -1.93 -5.00
CA PRO A 18 12.96 -1.74 -5.29
C PRO A 18 13.51 -0.51 -4.54
N PHE A 19 14.68 -0.67 -3.94
CA PHE A 19 15.39 0.43 -3.28
C PHE A 19 16.89 0.34 -3.55
N ARG A 20 17.59 1.46 -3.35
CA ARG A 20 19.04 1.52 -3.32
C ARG A 20 19.52 2.06 -2.00
N ARG A 21 20.66 1.54 -1.51
CA ARG A 21 21.32 2.08 -0.32
C ARG A 21 22.24 3.23 -0.71
N VAL A 22 22.12 4.35 -0.01
CA VAL A 22 23.00 5.52 -0.12
C VAL A 22 23.47 5.87 1.28
N GLY A 23 24.68 5.41 1.63
CA GLY A 23 25.15 5.40 3.01
C GLY A 23 24.18 4.62 3.91
N THR A 24 23.68 5.27 4.96
CA THR A 24 22.72 4.70 5.92
C THR A 24 21.27 4.76 5.44
N HIS A 25 20.98 5.42 4.31
CA HIS A 25 19.62 5.62 3.84
C HIS A 25 19.21 4.61 2.76
N ARG A 26 17.95 4.17 2.82
CA ARG A 26 17.29 3.44 1.74
C ARG A 26 16.51 4.46 0.91
N ARG A 27 16.90 4.63 -0.36
CA ARG A 27 16.22 5.51 -1.31
C ARG A 27 15.40 4.68 -2.28
N VAL A 28 14.16 5.10 -2.48
CA VAL A 28 13.18 4.48 -3.38
C VAL A 28 12.83 5.49 -4.46
N ARG A 29 12.53 5.05 -5.68
CA ARG A 29 12.03 5.98 -6.70
C ARG A 29 10.59 6.35 -6.36
N LEU A 30 10.27 7.63 -6.48
CA LEU A 30 8.92 8.13 -6.25
C LEU A 30 7.88 7.41 -7.14
N ALA A 31 8.24 7.12 -8.39
CA ALA A 31 7.37 6.40 -9.32
C ALA A 31 6.94 5.02 -8.79
N ASP A 32 7.87 4.27 -8.17
CA ASP A 32 7.59 2.95 -7.63
C ASP A 32 6.65 3.05 -6.42
N VAL A 33 6.87 4.04 -5.55
CA VAL A 33 5.99 4.31 -4.40
C VAL A 33 4.57 4.68 -4.86
N LEU A 34 4.47 5.55 -5.86
CA LEU A 34 3.17 5.96 -6.39
C LEU A 34 2.44 4.80 -7.09
N ALA A 35 3.18 3.93 -7.79
CA ALA A 35 2.61 2.74 -8.41
C ALA A 35 2.06 1.77 -7.36
N LEU A 36 2.81 1.53 -6.27
CA LEU A 36 2.34 0.71 -5.16
C LEU A 36 1.07 1.29 -4.53
N LYS A 37 1.07 2.59 -4.22
CA LYS A 37 -0.07 3.29 -3.65
C LYS A 37 -1.33 3.15 -4.51
N ARG A 38 -1.22 3.29 -5.83
CA ARG A 38 -2.35 3.14 -6.75
C ARG A 38 -2.95 1.73 -6.70
N ARG A 39 -2.10 0.69 -6.72
CA ARG A 39 -2.55 -0.70 -6.63
C ARG A 39 -3.28 -0.97 -5.32
N GLU A 40 -2.77 -0.46 -4.20
CA GLU A 40 -3.44 -0.59 -2.89
C GLU A 40 -4.78 0.14 -2.84
N GLU A 41 -4.86 1.34 -3.40
CA GLU A 41 -6.11 2.09 -3.48
C GLU A 41 -7.16 1.41 -4.36
N GLU A 42 -6.74 0.79 -5.46
CA GLU A 42 -7.61 -0.01 -6.33
C GLU A 42 -8.09 -1.27 -5.61
N ALA A 43 -7.19 -2.01 -4.95
CA ALA A 43 -7.54 -3.18 -4.16
C ALA A 43 -8.50 -2.84 -3.01
N ARG A 44 -8.27 -1.73 -2.30
CA ARG A 44 -9.15 -1.26 -1.22
C ARG A 44 -10.54 -0.89 -1.76
N ARG A 45 -10.61 -0.20 -2.89
CA ARG A 45 -11.89 0.16 -3.54
C ARG A 45 -12.65 -1.09 -3.97
N ALA A 46 -11.97 -2.07 -4.56
CA ALA A 46 -12.59 -3.34 -4.94
C ALA A 46 -13.13 -4.10 -3.71
N ALA A 47 -12.35 -4.20 -2.63
CA ALA A 47 -12.79 -4.85 -1.40
C ALA A 47 -14.00 -4.16 -0.77
N LEU A 48 -14.02 -2.83 -0.74
CA LEU A 48 -15.18 -2.05 -0.27
C LEU A 48 -16.42 -2.32 -1.13
N SER A 49 -16.27 -2.34 -2.45
CA SER A 49 -17.38 -2.64 -3.36
C SER A 49 -17.97 -4.03 -3.13
N VAL A 50 -17.12 -5.03 -2.84
CA VAL A 50 -17.57 -6.38 -2.50
C VAL A 50 -18.33 -6.39 -1.18
N LEU A 51 -17.81 -5.73 -0.14
CA LEU A 51 -18.48 -5.64 1.15
C LEU A 51 -19.84 -4.95 1.04
N THR A 52 -19.92 -3.82 0.32
CA THR A 52 -21.19 -3.12 0.09
C THR A 52 -22.19 -4.01 -0.65
N GLY A 53 -21.78 -4.67 -1.74
CA GLY A 53 -22.66 -5.57 -2.48
C GLY A 53 -23.17 -6.74 -1.62
N LEU A 54 -22.31 -7.32 -0.76
CA LEU A 54 -22.72 -8.35 0.18
C LEU A 54 -23.68 -7.82 1.25
N SER A 55 -23.50 -6.59 1.72
CA SER A 55 -24.43 -5.96 2.66
C SER A 55 -25.78 -5.67 2.04
N ASP A 56 -25.83 -5.24 0.77
CA ASP A 56 -27.07 -5.04 0.02
C ASP A 56 -27.82 -6.36 -0.20
N GLU A 57 -27.09 -7.43 -0.57
CA GLU A 57 -27.66 -8.78 -0.73
C GLU A 57 -28.24 -9.33 0.58
N LEU A 58 -27.60 -9.00 1.71
CA LEU A 58 -28.03 -9.42 3.04
C LEU A 58 -29.06 -8.47 3.68
N GLY A 59 -29.49 -7.41 2.99
CA GLY A 59 -30.46 -6.42 3.48
C GLY A 59 -29.99 -5.69 4.75
N LEU A 60 -28.67 -5.54 4.93
CA LEU A 60 -28.06 -4.92 6.11
C LEU A 60 -28.02 -3.39 6.05
N TYR A 61 -28.44 -2.80 4.92
CA TYR A 61 -28.66 -1.37 4.74
C TYR A 61 -30.09 -1.13 4.23
N ASP A 62 -30.93 -0.56 5.10
CA ASP A 62 -32.13 0.25 4.81
C ASP A 62 -31.86 1.68 5.33
#